data_AF-G2P4I6-F1
#
_entry.id   AF-G2P4I6-F1
#
_cell.length_a   1.000
_cell.length_b   1.000
_cell.length_c   1.000
_cell.angle_alpha   90.00
_cell.angle_beta   90.00
_cell.angle_gamma   90.00
#
_symmetry.space_group_name_H-M   'P 1'
#
loop_
_entity.id
_entity.type
_entity.pdbx_description
1 polymer ?
#
loop_
_entity_poly.entity_id
_entity_poly.type
_entity_poly.pdbx_seq_one_letter_code
_entity_poly.pdbx_strand_id
1 'polypeptide(L)'
;MGELVPGGNQALPDGALTIRVPGPFDLSALITGEDGKVAGDGDFVFFNQPTAPGARLDGDTLTLRPRGLRPGAARVTLVISPADPGTPLGRLPAPVLSVLDERGAPLARFAPPRPSAETVLLLAEIYRRGGGWKVRAIGQGYADGLAGVARDFGVDVADDGAPPPPAPTTRPMPAPTTRPMPPPTTRAGTAPSARVAPPVPPAAPPADGASWHALEVVNAARARAGAAPVSLDGGLTAAAEAHARAMAAHGALRLETPDGISLFRRIAAHGYTPLTIAEHIVSGPRTPWEFVDYCLEGDERRGPFQDPALVHLGIGRADGPTTGDVYWTAVWARPFTPDGLLRLASEVIALTNAERAAARLAPLAPDRRLTAAAQAHSDDMVARDFYSHTGPEGHQPWDRARTAGATHRGIGENIACGQRSPAEVVRGWMNSPGHRANILKPDFTHIGVGHAAGSRAGTYWTQVYGAV
;
A
#
# COMPACT_ATOMS: atom_id res chain seq x y z
N MET A 1 -21.73 16.86 25.02
CA MET A 1 -20.38 16.44 24.64
C MET A 1 -19.54 16.43 25.90
N GLY A 2 -19.09 15.26 26.36
CA GLY A 2 -18.21 15.19 27.54
C GLY A 2 -16.80 15.64 27.18
N GLU A 3 -16.29 16.68 27.82
CA GLU A 3 -14.88 17.06 27.67
C GLU A 3 -14.04 16.19 28.59
N LEU A 4 -13.11 15.43 28.00
CA LEU A 4 -12.18 14.59 28.73
C LEU A 4 -10.96 15.42 29.13
N VAL A 5 -10.45 15.13 30.31
CA VAL A 5 -9.11 15.56 30.77
C VAL A 5 -8.15 14.38 30.61
N PRO A 6 -6.81 14.60 30.58
CA PRO A 6 -5.85 13.50 30.58
C PRO A 6 -6.15 12.47 31.69
N GLY A 7 -6.20 11.18 31.34
CA GLY A 7 -6.60 10.09 32.24
C GLY A 7 -8.12 9.91 32.42
N GLY A 8 -8.93 10.88 32.00
CA GLY A 8 -10.38 10.79 32.00
C GLY A 8 -10.90 9.72 31.05
N ASN A 9 -12.02 9.07 31.41
CA ASN A 9 -12.63 8.02 30.59
C ASN A 9 -14.15 8.14 30.52
N GLN A 10 -14.73 7.68 29.40
CA GLN A 10 -16.15 7.73 29.11
C GLN A 10 -16.60 6.38 28.53
N ALA A 11 -17.78 5.91 28.92
CA ALA A 11 -18.39 4.72 28.32
C ALA A 11 -18.87 5.05 26.89
N LEU A 12 -18.65 4.11 25.96
CA LEU A 12 -19.03 4.22 24.56
C LEU A 12 -20.22 3.29 24.26
N PRO A 13 -21.10 3.66 23.31
CA PRO A 13 -22.13 2.77 22.82
C PRO A 13 -21.52 1.60 22.03
N ASP A 14 -22.30 0.53 21.89
CA ASP A 14 -21.90 -0.67 21.13
C ASP A 14 -21.89 -0.49 19.60
N GLY A 15 -22.45 0.62 19.10
CA GLY A 15 -22.58 0.94 17.68
C GLY A 15 -21.28 1.40 17.02
N ALA A 16 -21.37 1.79 15.75
CA ALA A 16 -20.23 2.41 15.07
C ALA A 16 -19.86 3.75 15.73
N LEU A 17 -18.57 4.06 15.73
CA LEU A 17 -18.00 5.28 16.27
C LEU A 17 -17.28 6.01 15.15
N THR A 18 -17.41 7.34 15.12
CA THR A 18 -16.63 8.20 14.23
C THR A 18 -15.67 9.01 15.07
N ILE A 19 -14.38 8.88 14.80
CA ILE A 19 -13.29 9.50 15.54
C ILE A 19 -12.62 10.49 14.60
N ARG A 20 -12.54 11.77 14.96
CA ARG A 20 -11.99 12.82 14.11
C ARG A 20 -10.87 13.56 14.81
N VAL A 21 -9.78 13.80 14.08
CA VAL A 21 -8.65 14.62 14.54
C VAL A 21 -8.23 15.60 13.43
N PRO A 22 -8.98 16.70 13.23
CA PRO A 22 -8.69 17.65 12.18
C PRO A 22 -7.36 18.39 12.42
N GLY A 23 -6.68 18.72 11.34
CA GLY A 23 -5.45 19.51 11.35
C GLY A 23 -4.33 18.89 10.51
N PRO A 24 -3.11 19.44 10.59
CA PRO A 24 -1.93 18.95 9.85
C PRO A 24 -1.32 17.71 10.52
N PHE A 25 -2.15 16.71 10.81
CA PHE A 25 -1.76 15.48 11.50
C PHE A 25 -2.11 14.25 10.68
N ASP A 26 -1.25 13.25 10.72
CA ASP A 26 -1.56 11.90 10.30
C ASP A 26 -2.13 11.12 11.48
N LEU A 27 -3.37 10.65 11.36
CA LEU A 27 -4.02 9.80 12.34
C LEU A 27 -3.70 8.33 12.05
N SER A 28 -3.29 7.60 13.08
CA SER A 28 -3.08 6.15 13.04
C SER A 28 -3.76 5.46 14.22
N ALA A 29 -4.09 4.18 14.08
CA ALA A 29 -4.69 3.37 15.12
C ALA A 29 -4.06 1.97 15.22
N LEU A 30 -3.69 1.55 16.43
CA LEU A 30 -3.18 0.20 16.69
C LEU A 30 -4.23 -0.63 17.42
N ILE A 31 -4.60 -1.78 16.86
CA ILE A 31 -5.63 -2.67 17.43
C ILE A 31 -4.94 -3.82 18.16
N THR A 32 -4.95 -3.82 19.49
CA THR A 32 -4.20 -4.78 20.30
C THR A 32 -5.06 -5.74 21.12
N GLY A 33 -4.49 -6.88 21.46
CA GLY A 33 -5.04 -7.85 22.40
C GLY A 33 -4.95 -7.39 23.86
N GLU A 34 -5.33 -8.28 24.78
CA GLU A 34 -5.21 -8.03 26.23
C GLU A 34 -3.75 -7.91 26.70
N ASP A 35 -2.84 -8.55 25.98
CA ASP A 35 -1.38 -8.45 26.13
C ASP A 35 -0.81 -7.09 25.70
N GLY A 36 -1.65 -6.22 25.10
CA GLY A 36 -1.23 -4.92 24.59
C GLY A 36 -0.44 -5.00 23.28
N LYS A 37 -0.44 -6.16 22.60
CA LYS A 37 0.27 -6.39 21.33
C LYS A 37 -0.71 -6.47 20.14
N VAL A 38 -0.26 -6.03 18.96
CA VAL A 38 -0.96 -6.32 17.69
C VAL A 38 -0.81 -7.81 17.35
N ALA A 39 -1.76 -8.40 16.63
CA ALA A 39 -1.60 -9.78 16.16
C ALA A 39 -0.76 -9.87 14.88
N GLY A 40 -0.55 -8.74 14.21
CA GLY A 40 0.30 -8.57 13.03
C GLY A 40 0.07 -7.20 12.38
N ASP A 41 0.74 -6.93 11.25
CA ASP A 41 0.69 -5.62 10.58
C ASP A 41 -0.74 -5.20 10.18
N GLY A 42 -1.61 -6.17 9.88
CA GLY A 42 -3.03 -5.97 9.56
C GLY A 42 -3.86 -5.28 10.66
N ASP A 43 -3.33 -5.16 11.87
CA ASP A 43 -3.96 -4.47 13.01
C ASP A 43 -3.48 -3.03 13.19
N PHE A 44 -2.56 -2.56 12.34
CA PHE A 44 -2.09 -1.19 12.34
C PHE A 44 -2.76 -0.40 11.21
N VAL A 45 -3.67 0.50 11.57
CA VAL A 45 -4.37 1.38 10.63
C VAL A 45 -3.64 2.70 10.53
N PHE A 46 -3.23 3.11 9.34
CA PHE A 46 -2.57 4.37 9.06
C PHE A 46 -2.81 4.79 7.61
N PHE A 47 -2.30 5.93 7.15
CA PHE A 47 -2.61 6.46 5.82
C PHE A 47 -2.35 5.46 4.67
N ASN A 48 -1.34 4.59 4.80
CA ASN A 48 -1.01 3.57 3.79
C ASN A 48 -1.67 2.20 4.05
N GLN A 49 -2.30 2.01 5.21
CA GLN A 49 -3.14 0.86 5.51
C GLN A 49 -4.44 1.38 6.15
N PRO A 50 -5.34 1.98 5.37
CA PRO A 50 -6.48 2.71 5.93
C PRO A 50 -7.56 1.77 6.47
N THR A 51 -7.39 0.45 6.42
CA THR A 51 -8.42 -0.51 6.85
C THR A 51 -7.84 -1.65 7.65
N ALA A 52 -8.54 -2.02 8.71
CA ALA A 52 -8.39 -3.27 9.45
C ALA A 52 -9.79 -3.81 9.77
N PRO A 53 -9.96 -5.09 10.17
CA PRO A 53 -11.24 -5.60 10.63
C PRO A 53 -11.87 -4.67 11.68
N GLY A 54 -13.03 -4.11 11.36
CA GLY A 54 -13.76 -3.20 12.25
C GLY A 54 -13.22 -1.77 12.30
N ALA A 55 -12.19 -1.39 11.53
CA ALA A 55 -11.64 -0.03 11.53
C ALA A 55 -11.36 0.47 10.09
N ARG A 56 -11.72 1.72 9.80
CA ARG A 56 -11.41 2.38 8.51
C ARG A 56 -11.03 3.83 8.73
N LEU A 57 -9.85 4.21 8.28
CA LEU A 57 -9.33 5.58 8.24
C LEU A 57 -9.63 6.22 6.88
N ASP A 58 -10.04 7.47 6.91
CA ASP A 58 -10.33 8.30 5.75
C ASP A 58 -9.90 9.74 6.07
N GLY A 59 -8.70 10.12 5.62
CA GLY A 59 -8.05 11.37 6.01
C GLY A 59 -7.92 11.51 7.53
N ASP A 60 -8.57 12.54 8.09
CA ASP A 60 -8.56 12.86 9.52
C ASP A 60 -9.57 12.06 10.36
N THR A 61 -10.30 11.14 9.73
CA THR A 61 -11.48 10.49 10.31
C THR A 61 -11.32 8.97 10.34
N LEU A 62 -11.34 8.38 11.53
CA LEU A 62 -11.36 6.94 11.76
C LEU A 62 -12.79 6.48 12.11
N THR A 63 -13.37 5.63 11.29
CA THR A 63 -14.61 4.88 11.57
C THR A 63 -14.26 3.58 12.28
N LEU A 64 -14.75 3.39 13.50
CA LEU A 64 -14.52 2.19 14.30
C LEU A 64 -15.85 1.47 14.57
N ARG A 65 -15.92 0.17 14.26
CA ARG A 65 -17.01 -0.74 14.60
C ARG A 65 -16.48 -1.79 15.56
N PRO A 66 -16.67 -1.62 16.88
CA PRO A 66 -16.07 -2.51 17.88
C PRO A 66 -16.46 -3.98 17.72
N ARG A 67 -17.67 -4.27 17.22
CA ARG A 67 -18.14 -5.65 16.93
C ARG A 67 -17.51 -6.27 15.67
N GLY A 68 -16.94 -5.45 14.79
CA GLY A 68 -16.25 -5.90 13.58
C GLY A 68 -14.75 -6.10 13.78
N LEU A 69 -14.22 -5.78 14.97
CA LEU A 69 -12.82 -6.03 15.30
C LEU A 69 -12.52 -7.54 15.31
N ARG A 70 -11.28 -7.91 15.03
CA ARG A 70 -10.86 -9.32 15.05
C ARG A 70 -11.13 -9.97 16.42
N PRO A 71 -11.37 -11.30 16.46
CA PRO A 71 -11.39 -12.04 17.71
C PRO A 71 -10.13 -11.80 18.54
N GLY A 72 -10.29 -11.53 19.84
CA GLY A 72 -9.18 -11.24 20.75
C GLY A 72 -8.75 -9.77 20.82
N ALA A 73 -9.27 -8.89 19.96
CA ALA A 73 -9.04 -7.44 20.09
C ALA A 73 -9.66 -6.90 21.39
N ALA A 74 -8.86 -6.20 22.18
CA ALA A 74 -9.26 -5.66 23.48
C ALA A 74 -9.06 -4.14 23.59
N ARG A 75 -8.21 -3.56 22.73
CA ARG A 75 -7.87 -2.14 22.75
C ARG A 75 -7.58 -1.60 21.35
N VAL A 76 -7.90 -0.32 21.11
CA VAL A 76 -7.56 0.46 19.93
C VAL A 76 -6.88 1.74 20.40
N THR A 77 -5.58 1.88 20.14
CA THR A 77 -4.78 3.06 20.55
C THR A 77 -4.71 4.04 19.40
N LEU A 78 -5.11 5.29 19.64
CA LEU A 78 -5.10 6.38 18.65
C LEU A 78 -3.82 7.19 18.79
N VAL A 79 -3.11 7.33 17.69
CA VAL A 79 -1.79 7.94 17.61
C VAL A 79 -1.81 8.99 16.52
N ILE A 80 -1.16 10.13 16.75
CA ILE A 80 -0.94 11.12 15.71
C ILE A 80 0.54 11.44 15.53
N SER A 81 0.89 11.72 14.29
CA SER A 81 2.16 12.33 13.88
C SER A 81 1.90 13.59 13.04
N PRO A 82 2.88 14.48 12.88
CA PRO A 82 2.84 15.55 11.88
C PRO A 82 2.60 14.97 10.48
N ALA A 83 1.69 15.57 9.70
CA ALA A 83 1.48 15.18 8.31
C ALA A 83 2.70 15.54 7.42
N ASP A 84 3.41 16.61 7.77
CA ASP A 84 4.67 17.01 7.12
C ASP A 84 5.87 16.43 7.86
N PRO A 85 6.64 15.51 7.24
CA PRO A 85 7.83 14.93 7.86
C PRO A 85 8.87 16.00 8.24
N GLY A 86 9.41 15.92 9.46
CA GLY A 86 10.41 16.86 9.96
C GLY A 86 9.87 18.10 10.65
N THR A 87 8.54 18.31 10.66
CA THR A 87 7.90 19.33 11.48
C THR A 87 7.69 18.80 12.91
N PRO A 88 8.26 19.41 13.97
CA PRO A 88 7.97 18.99 15.34
C PRO A 88 6.50 19.22 15.69
N LEU A 89 5.86 18.30 16.42
CA LEU A 89 4.46 18.46 16.85
C LEU A 89 4.23 19.76 17.63
N GLY A 90 5.23 20.22 18.40
CA GLY A 90 5.16 21.48 19.14
C GLY A 90 5.07 22.74 18.28
N ARG A 91 5.30 22.64 16.96
CA ARG A 91 5.10 23.74 15.99
C ARG A 91 3.73 23.72 15.31
N LEU A 92 2.93 22.67 15.53
CA LEU A 92 1.60 22.53 14.96
C LEU A 92 0.52 23.07 15.93
N PRO A 93 -0.72 23.31 15.45
CA PRO A 93 -1.85 23.57 16.32
C PRO A 93 -2.02 22.48 17.38
N ALA A 94 -2.72 22.77 18.49
CA ALA A 94 -3.05 21.71 19.44
C ALA A 94 -4.07 20.75 18.80
N PRO A 95 -3.83 19.43 18.80
CA PRO A 95 -4.75 18.48 18.20
C PRO A 95 -6.05 18.42 19.01
N VAL A 96 -7.17 18.18 18.34
CA VAL A 96 -8.47 18.03 19.00
C VAL A 96 -9.09 16.72 18.54
N LEU A 97 -9.22 15.78 19.45
CA LEU A 97 -9.94 14.53 19.24
C LEU A 97 -11.44 14.74 19.50
N SER A 98 -12.27 14.33 18.55
CA SER A 98 -13.72 14.23 18.71
C SER A 98 -14.20 12.80 18.46
N VAL A 99 -14.98 12.25 19.37
CA VAL A 99 -15.62 10.93 19.24
C VAL A 99 -17.13 11.14 19.13
N LEU A 100 -17.70 10.62 18.06
CA LEU A 100 -19.11 10.73 17.70
C LEU A 100 -19.73 9.33 17.63
N ASP A 101 -21.01 9.21 17.93
CA ASP A 101 -21.76 7.98 17.71
C ASP A 101 -22.13 7.78 16.23
N GLU A 102 -22.81 6.68 15.93
CA GLU A 102 -23.25 6.31 14.58
C GLU A 102 -24.22 7.32 13.93
N ARG A 103 -24.89 8.16 14.74
CA ARG A 103 -25.80 9.22 14.28
C ARG A 103 -25.09 10.58 14.21
N GLY A 104 -23.79 10.63 14.50
CA GLY A 104 -23.00 11.86 14.54
C GLY A 104 -23.18 12.67 15.83
N ALA A 105 -23.79 12.12 16.88
CA ALA A 105 -23.92 12.82 18.15
C ALA A 105 -22.59 12.79 18.92
N PRO A 106 -22.14 13.91 19.52
CA PRO A 106 -20.83 14.00 20.16
C PRO A 106 -20.80 13.29 21.52
N LEU A 107 -20.00 12.23 21.60
CA LEU A 107 -19.81 11.42 22.81
C LEU A 107 -18.70 11.98 23.70
N ALA A 108 -17.52 12.22 23.13
CA ALA A 108 -16.35 12.71 23.86
C ALA A 108 -15.54 13.71 23.03
N ARG A 109 -14.92 14.68 23.71
CA ARG A 109 -13.93 15.60 23.15
C ARG A 109 -12.68 15.55 24.00
N PHE A 110 -11.50 15.59 23.39
CA PHE A 110 -10.25 15.71 24.11
C PHE A 110 -9.29 16.63 23.37
N ALA A 111 -8.74 17.61 24.08
CA ALA A 111 -7.67 18.48 23.60
C ALA A 111 -6.49 18.32 24.56
N PRO A 112 -5.46 17.53 24.21
CA PRO A 112 -4.29 17.37 25.07
C PRO A 112 -3.51 18.69 25.20
N PRO A 113 -2.68 18.81 26.26
CA PRO A 113 -1.68 19.87 26.34
C PRO A 113 -0.78 19.86 25.09
N ARG A 114 -0.24 21.03 24.71
CA ARG A 114 0.63 21.12 23.54
C ARG A 114 1.88 20.25 23.75
N PRO A 115 2.18 19.33 22.81
CA PRO A 115 3.43 18.59 22.83
C PRO A 115 4.61 19.55 22.68
N SER A 116 5.75 19.16 23.24
CA SER A 116 6.95 20.00 23.29
C SER A 116 7.95 19.56 22.22
N ALA A 117 8.80 18.59 22.53
CA ALA A 117 9.84 18.05 21.64
C ALA A 117 9.45 16.74 20.94
N GLU A 118 8.30 16.17 21.28
CA GLU A 118 7.90 14.84 20.82
C GLU A 118 7.45 14.84 19.35
N THR A 119 7.73 13.74 18.64
CA THR A 119 7.43 13.56 17.21
C THR A 119 6.13 12.80 16.97
N VAL A 120 5.61 12.14 18.01
CA VAL A 120 4.34 11.40 18.01
C VAL A 120 3.60 11.61 19.32
N LEU A 121 2.26 11.60 19.26
CA LEU A 121 1.39 11.78 20.42
C LEU A 121 0.33 10.68 20.48
N LEU A 122 0.25 9.97 21.61
CA LEU A 122 -0.87 9.08 21.93
C LEU A 122 -2.03 9.93 22.45
N LEU A 123 -3.10 10.02 21.67
CA LEU A 123 -4.25 10.86 22.01
C LEU A 123 -5.17 10.18 23.00
N ALA A 124 -5.58 8.97 22.68
CA ALA A 124 -6.56 8.23 23.46
C ALA A 124 -6.47 6.74 23.13
N GLU A 125 -7.09 5.95 23.98
CA GLU A 125 -7.33 4.54 23.71
C GLU A 125 -8.82 4.23 23.86
N ILE A 126 -9.30 3.31 23.05
CA ILE A 126 -10.63 2.72 23.14
C ILE A 126 -10.44 1.29 23.59
N TYR A 127 -10.95 0.92 24.76
CA TYR A 127 -10.63 -0.35 25.42
C TYR A 127 -11.87 -1.02 25.99
N ARG A 128 -11.83 -2.35 26.07
CA ARG A 128 -12.91 -3.16 26.61
C ARG A 128 -12.81 -3.21 28.14
N ARG A 129 -13.92 -2.94 28.85
CA ARG A 129 -14.01 -3.10 30.31
C ARG A 129 -15.44 -3.40 30.73
N GLY A 130 -15.64 -4.46 31.53
CA GLY A 130 -16.94 -4.79 32.11
C GLY A 130 -18.04 -5.13 31.09
N GLY A 131 -17.67 -5.73 29.95
CA GLY A 131 -18.60 -6.14 28.90
C GLY A 131 -18.83 -5.11 27.78
N GLY A 132 -18.48 -3.83 28.00
CA GLY A 132 -18.60 -2.75 27.01
C GLY A 132 -17.28 -2.09 26.64
N TRP A 133 -17.35 -1.11 25.75
CA TRP A 133 -16.20 -0.29 25.33
C TRP A 133 -16.16 1.06 26.03
N LYS A 134 -14.95 1.56 26.28
CA LYS A 134 -14.71 2.87 26.89
C LYS A 134 -13.62 3.59 26.11
N VAL A 135 -13.69 4.91 26.06
CA VAL A 135 -12.56 5.75 25.63
C VAL A 135 -11.85 6.29 26.87
N ARG A 136 -10.51 6.33 26.84
CA ARG A 136 -9.66 7.00 27.83
C ARG A 136 -8.74 7.98 27.12
N ALA A 137 -8.77 9.23 27.55
CA ALA A 137 -7.84 10.25 27.08
C ALA A 137 -6.45 10.01 27.68
N ILE A 138 -5.41 10.08 26.84
CA ILE A 138 -4.01 9.87 27.24
C ILE A 138 -3.28 11.22 27.16
N GLY A 139 -3.01 11.71 25.94
CA GLY A 139 -2.30 12.97 25.72
C GLY A 139 -0.81 12.90 26.05
N GLN A 140 -0.17 11.75 25.81
CA GLN A 140 1.24 11.51 26.15
C GLN A 140 2.10 11.49 24.89
N GLY A 141 3.12 12.34 24.84
CA GLY A 141 4.10 12.37 23.77
C GLY A 141 5.06 11.17 23.84
N TYR A 142 5.53 10.73 22.68
CA TYR A 142 6.49 9.63 22.54
C TYR A 142 7.79 10.15 21.91
N ALA A 143 8.89 10.00 22.64
CA ALA A 143 10.20 10.52 22.21
C ALA A 143 10.80 9.73 21.04
N ASP A 144 10.58 8.42 21.00
CA ASP A 144 11.10 7.50 19.97
C ASP A 144 10.27 7.46 18.68
N GLY A 145 9.31 8.40 18.55
CA GLY A 145 8.43 8.53 17.39
C GLY A 145 7.53 7.32 17.12
N LEU A 146 6.97 7.26 15.91
CA LEU A 146 6.01 6.20 15.52
C LEU A 146 6.68 4.81 15.55
N ALA A 147 8.01 4.79 15.35
CA ALA A 147 8.88 3.64 15.45
C ALA A 147 8.88 2.98 16.84
N GLY A 148 9.05 3.78 17.89
CA GLY A 148 9.00 3.30 19.27
C GLY A 148 7.61 2.83 19.66
N VAL A 149 6.58 3.55 19.20
CA VAL A 149 5.18 3.15 19.39
C VAL A 149 4.90 1.81 18.70
N ALA A 150 5.35 1.59 17.47
CA ALA A 150 5.16 0.31 16.78
C ALA A 150 5.83 -0.86 17.52
N ARG A 151 7.07 -0.68 18.01
CA ARG A 151 7.82 -1.68 18.80
C ARG A 151 7.12 -2.06 20.11
N ASP A 152 6.72 -1.06 20.89
CA ASP A 152 6.10 -1.27 22.20
C ASP A 152 4.80 -2.08 22.06
N PHE A 153 4.03 -1.80 21.00
CA PHE A 153 2.76 -2.46 20.69
C PHE A 153 2.92 -3.74 19.86
N GLY A 154 4.15 -4.25 19.66
CA GLY A 154 4.39 -5.59 19.10
C GLY A 154 4.29 -5.72 17.60
N VAL A 155 4.40 -4.62 16.86
CA VAL A 155 4.66 -4.69 15.41
C VAL A 155 6.08 -5.24 15.24
N ASP A 156 6.26 -6.23 14.37
CA ASP A 156 7.58 -6.84 14.12
C ASP A 156 8.52 -5.79 13.50
N VAL A 157 9.30 -5.16 14.36
CA VAL A 157 10.45 -4.37 13.98
C VAL A 157 11.65 -5.26 14.27
N ALA A 158 12.38 -5.66 13.23
CA ALA A 158 13.58 -6.48 13.39
C ALA A 158 14.45 -5.90 14.52
N ASP A 159 14.63 -6.69 15.59
CA ASP A 159 15.35 -6.31 16.79
C ASP A 159 16.86 -6.38 16.54
N ASP A 160 17.57 -5.33 16.91
CA ASP A 160 19.03 -5.23 16.79
C ASP A 160 19.67 -6.10 17.89
N GLY A 161 20.52 -7.05 17.47
CA GLY A 161 21.05 -8.10 18.34
C GLY A 161 21.75 -7.61 19.62
N ALA A 162 21.33 -8.17 20.75
CA ALA A 162 22.19 -8.37 21.91
C ALA A 162 22.73 -9.82 21.90
N PRO A 163 24.04 -10.07 22.10
CA PRO A 163 24.60 -11.41 21.99
C PRO A 163 24.25 -12.28 23.21
N PRO A 164 23.80 -13.54 23.03
CA PRO A 164 23.69 -14.49 24.13
C PRO A 164 25.08 -15.03 24.54
N PRO A 165 25.26 -15.42 25.82
CA PRO A 165 26.54 -15.88 26.33
C PRO A 165 26.94 -17.26 25.73
N PRO A 166 28.25 -17.57 25.64
CA PRO A 166 28.70 -18.78 24.95
C PRO A 166 28.47 -20.03 25.80
N ALA A 167 27.91 -21.07 25.18
CA ALA A 167 27.82 -22.43 25.74
C ALA A 167 28.83 -23.37 25.04
N PRO A 168 29.27 -24.46 25.70
CA PRO A 168 30.60 -25.04 25.51
C PRO A 168 30.72 -25.95 24.29
N THR A 169 31.95 -25.99 23.75
CA THR A 169 32.37 -26.77 22.57
C THR A 169 32.28 -28.28 22.78
N THR A 170 31.56 -28.97 21.90
CA THR A 170 31.72 -30.40 21.64
C THR A 170 32.25 -30.63 20.22
N ARG A 171 33.17 -31.59 20.12
CA ARG A 171 34.03 -31.89 18.96
C ARG A 171 33.27 -32.69 17.88
N PRO A 172 33.56 -32.53 16.56
CA PRO A 172 32.80 -33.21 15.51
C PRO A 172 33.25 -34.67 15.30
N MET A 173 32.29 -35.56 15.04
CA MET A 173 32.49 -36.90 14.46
C MET A 173 32.35 -36.87 12.92
N PRO A 174 32.96 -37.83 12.18
CA PRO A 174 33.08 -37.77 10.73
C PRO A 174 31.84 -38.31 9.99
N ALA A 175 31.61 -37.79 8.78
CA ALA A 175 30.49 -38.09 7.89
C ALA A 175 30.61 -39.46 7.18
N PRO A 176 29.49 -40.12 6.82
CA PRO A 176 29.51 -41.29 5.96
C PRO A 176 29.47 -40.94 4.47
N THR A 177 30.31 -41.62 3.70
CA THR A 177 30.37 -41.64 2.22
C THR A 177 29.17 -42.36 1.60
N THR A 178 28.53 -41.75 0.61
CA THR A 178 27.61 -42.44 -0.31
C THR A 178 28.08 -42.33 -1.77
N ARG A 179 27.88 -43.42 -2.49
CA ARG A 179 28.37 -43.76 -3.84
C ARG A 179 27.42 -43.22 -4.93
N PRO A 180 27.88 -42.96 -6.18
CA PRO A 180 27.05 -42.34 -7.23
C PRO A 180 26.11 -43.35 -7.90
N MET A 181 24.88 -42.92 -8.20
CA MET A 181 23.88 -43.64 -9.02
C MET A 181 23.89 -43.13 -10.47
N PRO A 182 23.53 -43.98 -11.47
CA PRO A 182 23.51 -43.61 -12.89
C PRO A 182 22.20 -42.90 -13.30
N PRO A 183 22.15 -42.24 -14.47
CA PRO A 183 21.01 -41.41 -14.88
C PRO A 183 19.86 -42.26 -15.44
N PRO A 184 18.59 -41.81 -15.32
CA PRO A 184 17.47 -42.48 -15.97
C PRO A 184 17.30 -42.02 -17.43
N THR A 185 16.99 -43.00 -18.27
CA THR A 185 16.65 -42.89 -19.69
C THR A 185 15.25 -42.30 -19.89
N THR A 186 15.16 -41.31 -20.78
CA THR A 186 13.91 -40.68 -21.26
C THR A 186 13.15 -41.62 -22.20
N ARG A 187 11.87 -41.88 -21.90
CA ARG A 187 10.90 -42.43 -22.85
C ARG A 187 9.80 -41.39 -23.08
N ALA A 188 9.68 -40.94 -24.32
CA ALA A 188 8.68 -39.98 -24.78
C ALA A 188 7.27 -40.56 -24.68
N GLY A 189 6.40 -39.88 -23.93
CA GLY A 189 4.95 -40.06 -23.92
C GLY A 189 4.30 -38.77 -24.38
N THR A 190 3.60 -38.83 -25.51
CA THR A 190 2.80 -37.76 -26.11
C THR A 190 1.66 -37.32 -25.19
N ALA A 191 1.68 -36.05 -24.77
CA ALA A 191 0.56 -35.35 -24.15
C ALA A 191 -0.20 -34.53 -25.22
N PRO A 192 -1.53 -34.38 -25.11
CA PRO A 192 -2.33 -33.68 -26.12
C PRO A 192 -2.07 -32.17 -26.08
N SER A 193 -1.86 -31.60 -27.28
CA SER A 193 -1.70 -30.18 -27.52
C SER A 193 -2.96 -29.41 -27.10
N ALA A 194 -2.90 -28.72 -25.97
CA ALA A 194 -3.81 -27.63 -25.67
C ALA A 194 -3.44 -26.47 -26.62
N ARG A 195 -4.29 -26.22 -27.61
CA ARG A 195 -4.18 -25.08 -28.52
C ARG A 195 -4.13 -23.79 -27.69
N VAL A 196 -2.95 -23.19 -27.62
CA VAL A 196 -2.80 -21.78 -27.27
C VAL A 196 -3.56 -21.00 -28.35
N ALA A 197 -4.63 -20.33 -27.96
CA ALA A 197 -5.32 -19.39 -28.84
C ALA A 197 -4.30 -18.31 -29.28
N PRO A 198 -4.31 -17.88 -30.56
CA PRO A 198 -3.40 -16.86 -31.02
C PRO A 198 -3.62 -15.56 -30.22
N PRO A 199 -2.60 -14.70 -30.07
CA PRO A 199 -2.77 -13.40 -29.45
C PRO A 199 -3.90 -12.64 -30.16
N VAL A 200 -4.88 -12.19 -29.38
CA VAL A 200 -5.92 -11.28 -29.85
C VAL A 200 -5.20 -10.04 -30.42
N PRO A 201 -5.47 -9.62 -31.66
CA PRO A 201 -4.88 -8.41 -32.21
C PRO A 201 -5.20 -7.21 -31.30
N PRO A 202 -4.34 -6.18 -31.23
CA PRO A 202 -4.67 -4.99 -30.46
C PRO A 202 -6.04 -4.48 -30.88
N ALA A 203 -6.91 -4.25 -29.89
CA ALA A 203 -8.23 -3.70 -30.12
C ALA A 203 -8.10 -2.42 -30.97
N ALA A 204 -9.00 -2.26 -31.94
CA ALA A 204 -9.05 -1.10 -32.81
C ALA A 204 -9.00 0.22 -32.00
N PRO A 205 -8.38 1.29 -32.54
CA PRO A 205 -8.31 2.57 -31.84
C PRO A 205 -9.73 3.08 -31.49
N PRO A 206 -9.90 3.80 -30.37
CA PRO A 206 -11.18 4.41 -30.03
C PRO A 206 -11.64 5.36 -31.14
N ALA A 207 -12.94 5.34 -31.41
CA ALA A 207 -13.55 5.71 -32.67
C ALA A 207 -14.16 7.13 -32.72
N ASP A 208 -13.69 8.10 -31.92
CA ASP A 208 -14.17 9.48 -32.00
C ASP A 208 -13.06 10.54 -32.01
N GLY A 209 -13.31 11.67 -32.68
CA GLY A 209 -12.33 12.77 -32.81
C GLY A 209 -12.04 13.50 -31.49
N ALA A 210 -12.91 13.35 -30.48
CA ALA A 210 -12.75 13.98 -29.17
C ALA A 210 -11.63 13.33 -28.34
N SER A 211 -11.54 11.99 -28.36
CA SER A 211 -10.48 11.25 -27.67
C SER A 211 -9.10 11.53 -28.27
N TRP A 212 -9.01 11.65 -29.60
CA TRP A 212 -7.79 12.03 -30.31
C TRP A 212 -7.34 13.44 -29.97
N HIS A 213 -8.25 14.41 -29.97
CA HIS A 213 -7.91 15.77 -29.59
C HIS A 213 -7.44 15.84 -28.13
N ALA A 214 -8.06 15.09 -27.23
CA ALA A 214 -7.60 15.02 -25.85
C ALA A 214 -6.21 14.38 -25.70
N LEU A 215 -5.90 13.34 -26.48
CA LEU A 215 -4.55 12.75 -26.52
C LEU A 215 -3.48 13.76 -26.96
N GLU A 216 -3.77 14.59 -27.98
CA GLU A 216 -2.86 15.64 -28.45
C GLU A 216 -2.53 16.64 -27.34
N VAL A 217 -3.56 17.12 -26.63
CA VAL A 217 -3.41 18.06 -25.52
C VAL A 217 -2.61 17.43 -24.37
N VAL A 218 -2.91 16.18 -24.03
CA VAL A 218 -2.19 15.42 -22.99
C VAL A 218 -0.71 15.27 -23.37
N ASN A 219 -0.40 14.83 -24.59
CA ASN A 219 0.98 14.63 -25.02
C ASN A 219 1.77 15.94 -25.13
N ALA A 220 1.12 17.05 -25.50
CA ALA A 220 1.73 18.38 -25.44
C ALA A 220 2.08 18.77 -23.99
N ALA A 221 1.22 18.48 -23.02
CA ALA A 221 1.50 18.71 -21.60
C ALA A 221 2.64 17.83 -21.08
N ARG A 222 2.67 16.54 -21.45
CA ARG A 222 3.76 15.61 -21.09
C ARG A 222 5.11 16.06 -21.66
N ALA A 223 5.13 16.52 -22.92
CA ALA A 223 6.34 17.05 -23.54
C ALA A 223 6.89 18.27 -22.80
N ARG A 224 6.02 19.21 -22.36
CA ARG A 224 6.43 20.36 -21.52
C ARG A 224 6.99 19.93 -20.16
N ALA A 225 6.56 18.77 -19.65
CA ALA A 225 7.06 18.18 -18.42
C ALA A 225 8.31 17.28 -18.61
N GLY A 226 8.80 17.12 -19.84
CA GLY A 226 9.95 16.25 -20.15
C GLY A 226 9.61 14.75 -20.17
N ALA A 227 8.33 14.37 -20.17
CA ALA A 227 7.88 12.99 -20.19
C ALA A 227 7.61 12.49 -21.63
N ALA A 228 7.87 11.20 -21.87
CA ALA A 228 7.58 10.55 -23.15
C ALA A 228 6.07 10.53 -23.45
N PRO A 229 5.65 10.60 -24.73
CA PRO A 229 4.24 10.57 -25.10
C PRO A 229 3.58 9.22 -24.74
N VAL A 230 2.28 9.25 -24.48
CA VAL A 230 1.42 8.07 -24.31
C VAL A 230 0.63 7.79 -25.59
N SER A 231 0.16 6.55 -25.72
CA SER A 231 -0.74 6.10 -26.80
C SER A 231 -2.13 5.81 -26.24
N LEU A 232 -3.18 6.02 -27.05
CA LEU A 232 -4.52 5.58 -26.66
C LEU A 232 -4.62 4.05 -26.66
N ASP A 233 -5.28 3.51 -25.65
CA ASP A 233 -5.63 2.08 -25.55
C ASP A 233 -7.15 1.92 -25.63
N GLY A 234 -7.61 1.04 -26.52
CA GLY A 234 -9.04 0.82 -26.76
C GLY A 234 -9.79 0.29 -25.53
N GLY A 235 -9.18 -0.62 -24.77
CA GLY A 235 -9.77 -1.20 -23.56
C GLY A 235 -9.87 -0.17 -22.44
N LEU A 236 -8.79 0.57 -22.19
CA LEU A 236 -8.81 1.66 -21.20
C LEU A 236 -9.81 2.76 -21.59
N THR A 237 -9.89 3.11 -22.88
CA THR A 237 -10.81 4.15 -23.36
C THR A 237 -12.26 3.72 -23.17
N ALA A 238 -12.60 2.48 -23.54
CA ALA A 238 -13.94 1.94 -23.30
C ALA A 238 -14.31 1.93 -21.81
N ALA A 239 -13.36 1.56 -20.93
CA ALA A 239 -13.55 1.58 -19.49
C ALA A 239 -13.76 3.02 -18.94
N ALA A 240 -12.96 3.97 -19.43
CA ALA A 240 -13.03 5.38 -19.04
C ALA A 240 -14.36 6.02 -19.49
N GLU A 241 -14.80 5.75 -20.72
CA GLU A 241 -16.09 6.22 -21.23
C GLU A 241 -17.27 5.64 -20.46
N ALA A 242 -17.25 4.34 -20.18
CA ALA A 242 -18.30 3.70 -19.39
C ALA A 242 -18.39 4.33 -17.99
N HIS A 243 -17.25 4.65 -17.39
CA HIS A 243 -17.21 5.32 -16.09
C HIS A 243 -17.72 6.76 -16.14
N ALA A 244 -17.29 7.53 -17.14
CA ALA A 244 -17.78 8.90 -17.34
C ALA A 244 -19.31 8.92 -17.52
N ARG A 245 -19.87 7.99 -18.33
CA ARG A 245 -21.32 7.85 -18.51
C ARG A 245 -22.04 7.50 -17.22
N ALA A 246 -21.47 6.62 -16.39
CA ALA A 246 -22.04 6.29 -15.09
C ALA A 246 -22.05 7.52 -14.15
N MET A 247 -20.94 8.26 -14.06
CA MET A 247 -20.90 9.49 -13.26
C MET A 247 -21.91 10.54 -13.75
N ALA A 248 -22.02 10.71 -15.07
CA ALA A 248 -22.97 11.63 -15.70
C ALA A 248 -24.43 11.25 -15.41
N ALA A 249 -24.78 9.96 -15.51
CA ALA A 249 -26.13 9.46 -15.23
C ALA A 249 -26.56 9.69 -13.77
N HIS A 250 -25.60 9.65 -12.84
CA HIS A 250 -25.85 9.84 -11.41
C HIS A 250 -25.58 11.26 -10.90
N GLY A 251 -24.98 12.13 -11.72
CA GLY A 251 -24.62 13.50 -11.34
C GLY A 251 -23.61 13.58 -10.19
N ALA A 252 -22.69 12.63 -10.08
CA ALA A 252 -21.74 12.57 -8.97
C ALA A 252 -20.37 12.00 -9.37
N LEU A 253 -19.30 12.63 -8.89
CA LEU A 253 -17.94 12.09 -8.99
C LEU A 253 -17.75 10.94 -8.01
N ARG A 254 -17.31 9.79 -8.52
CA ARG A 254 -17.02 8.58 -7.73
C ARG A 254 -15.85 7.83 -8.35
N LEU A 255 -15.00 7.24 -7.51
CA LEU A 255 -13.88 6.39 -7.95
C LEU A 255 -14.36 4.97 -8.30
N GLU A 256 -15.31 4.47 -7.53
CA GLU A 256 -16.01 3.20 -7.78
C GLU A 256 -17.33 3.48 -8.50
N THR A 257 -17.76 2.53 -9.35
CA THR A 257 -19.12 2.58 -9.89
C THR A 257 -20.14 2.45 -8.75
N PRO A 258 -21.42 2.84 -8.96
CA PRO A 258 -22.47 2.68 -7.96
C PRO A 258 -22.59 1.25 -7.39
N ASP A 259 -22.24 0.24 -8.19
CA ASP A 259 -22.22 -1.18 -7.81
C ASP A 259 -20.95 -1.60 -7.03
N GLY A 260 -20.09 -0.65 -6.67
CA GLY A 260 -18.83 -0.90 -5.96
C GLY A 260 -17.73 -1.51 -6.83
N ILE A 261 -17.79 -1.35 -8.16
CA ILE A 261 -16.76 -1.85 -9.07
C ILE A 261 -15.58 -0.88 -9.07
N SER A 262 -14.42 -1.35 -8.61
CA SER A 262 -13.17 -0.60 -8.61
C SER A 262 -12.62 -0.36 -10.03
N LEU A 263 -11.75 0.65 -10.16
CA LEU A 263 -11.00 0.93 -11.40
C LEU A 263 -10.34 -0.32 -11.99
N PHE A 264 -9.69 -1.14 -11.17
CA PHE A 264 -9.01 -2.34 -11.64
C PHE A 264 -9.99 -3.33 -12.28
N ARG A 265 -11.12 -3.59 -11.62
CA ARG A 265 -12.15 -4.49 -12.17
C ARG A 265 -12.77 -3.89 -13.45
N ARG A 266 -12.94 -2.57 -13.51
CA ARG A 266 -13.39 -1.88 -14.73
C ARG A 266 -12.44 -2.18 -15.89
N ILE A 267 -11.15 -1.89 -15.76
CA ILE A 267 -10.22 -2.04 -16.89
C ILE A 267 -9.92 -3.51 -17.24
N ALA A 268 -9.92 -4.42 -16.26
CA ALA A 268 -9.76 -5.84 -16.49
C ALA A 268 -10.94 -6.43 -17.29
N ALA A 269 -12.16 -5.97 -17.03
CA ALA A 269 -13.34 -6.33 -17.81
C ALA A 269 -13.24 -5.88 -19.29
N HIS A 270 -12.39 -4.89 -19.57
CA HIS A 270 -12.08 -4.40 -20.91
C HIS A 270 -10.74 -4.92 -21.45
N GLY A 271 -10.20 -6.01 -20.88
CA GLY A 271 -9.04 -6.73 -21.41
C GLY A 271 -7.68 -6.09 -21.09
N TYR A 272 -7.61 -5.16 -20.13
CA TYR A 272 -6.36 -4.52 -19.73
C TYR A 272 -5.87 -5.04 -18.37
N THR A 273 -4.66 -5.59 -18.34
CA THR A 273 -3.97 -5.96 -17.10
C THR A 273 -2.87 -4.94 -16.83
N PRO A 274 -3.00 -4.07 -15.82
CA PRO A 274 -2.02 -3.03 -15.55
C PRO A 274 -0.84 -3.59 -14.76
N LEU A 275 0.34 -3.08 -15.08
CA LEU A 275 1.52 -3.09 -14.21
C LEU A 275 1.50 -1.85 -13.30
N THR A 276 1.13 -0.71 -13.85
CA THR A 276 0.99 0.57 -13.15
C THR A 276 -0.31 1.21 -13.63
N ILE A 277 -1.05 1.84 -12.72
CA ILE A 277 -2.30 2.51 -13.06
C ILE A 277 -2.49 3.78 -12.23
N ALA A 278 -3.07 4.79 -12.85
CA ALA A 278 -3.58 5.99 -12.20
C ALA A 278 -4.91 6.41 -12.85
N GLU A 279 -5.73 7.17 -12.12
CA GLU A 279 -6.99 7.69 -12.64
C GLU A 279 -7.19 9.16 -12.25
N HIS A 280 -7.71 9.94 -13.19
CA HIS A 280 -8.30 11.24 -12.94
C HIS A 280 -9.81 11.16 -13.22
N ILE A 281 -10.61 11.65 -12.28
CA ILE A 281 -12.03 11.94 -12.48
C ILE A 281 -12.29 13.41 -12.20
N VAL A 282 -13.08 14.05 -13.04
CA VAL A 282 -13.44 15.46 -12.85
C VAL A 282 -14.78 15.77 -13.51
N SER A 283 -15.51 16.71 -12.90
CA SER A 283 -16.73 17.30 -13.43
C SER A 283 -16.49 18.79 -13.66
N GLY A 284 -16.99 19.34 -14.77
CA GLY A 284 -16.95 20.77 -15.07
C GLY A 284 -16.19 21.16 -16.35
N PRO A 285 -14.94 20.70 -16.57
CA PRO A 285 -14.18 21.03 -17.77
C PRO A 285 -14.96 20.67 -19.04
N ARG A 286 -15.17 21.65 -19.93
CA ARG A 286 -15.95 21.47 -21.16
C ARG A 286 -15.08 21.08 -22.35
N THR A 287 -13.77 21.32 -22.26
CA THR A 287 -12.82 21.04 -23.33
C THR A 287 -11.66 20.20 -22.80
N PRO A 288 -10.93 19.48 -23.68
CA PRO A 288 -9.72 18.77 -23.27
C PRO A 288 -8.63 19.68 -22.68
N TRP A 289 -8.54 20.93 -23.14
CA TRP A 289 -7.62 21.93 -22.58
C TRP A 289 -7.96 22.26 -21.13
N GLU A 290 -9.22 22.57 -20.84
CA GLU A 290 -9.69 22.83 -19.47
C GLU A 290 -9.49 21.60 -18.58
N PHE A 291 -9.68 20.39 -19.12
CA PHE A 291 -9.43 19.14 -18.40
C PHE A 291 -7.95 19.00 -18.02
N VAL A 292 -7.05 19.21 -18.98
CA VAL A 292 -5.61 19.11 -18.74
C VAL A 292 -5.13 20.22 -17.80
N ASP A 293 -5.58 21.46 -17.96
CA ASP A 293 -5.25 22.55 -17.04
C ASP A 293 -5.68 22.21 -15.62
N TYR A 294 -6.91 21.71 -15.43
CA TYR A 294 -7.39 21.23 -14.13
C TYR A 294 -6.49 20.13 -13.54
N CYS A 295 -6.04 19.18 -14.35
CA CYS A 295 -5.13 18.11 -13.86
C CYS A 295 -3.73 18.63 -13.52
N LEU A 296 -3.26 19.69 -14.19
CA LEU A 296 -1.94 20.27 -13.93
C LEU A 296 -1.93 21.22 -12.73
N GLU A 297 -3.09 21.62 -12.22
CA GLU A 297 -3.24 22.37 -10.97
C GLU A 297 -2.98 21.44 -9.75
N GLY A 298 -1.90 21.68 -9.01
CA GLY A 298 -1.57 20.91 -7.80
C GLY A 298 -0.71 19.66 -8.05
N ASP A 299 0.21 19.41 -7.13
CA ASP A 299 1.29 18.44 -7.31
C ASP A 299 0.78 16.99 -7.41
N GLU A 300 -0.26 16.62 -6.65
CA GLU A 300 -0.80 15.25 -6.67
C GLU A 300 -1.49 14.88 -8.00
N ARG A 301 -2.22 15.83 -8.62
CA ARG A 301 -2.91 15.63 -9.90
C ARG A 301 -1.97 15.67 -11.10
N ARG A 302 -0.84 16.39 -10.96
CA ARG A 302 0.17 16.48 -12.02
C ARG A 302 0.98 15.19 -12.20
N GLY A 303 1.06 14.33 -11.19
CA GLY A 303 1.89 13.12 -11.17
C GLY A 303 1.84 12.30 -12.47
N PRO A 304 0.66 11.87 -12.96
CA PRO A 304 0.56 11.09 -14.19
C PRO A 304 1.13 11.76 -15.44
N PHE A 305 1.19 13.10 -15.52
CA PHE A 305 1.75 13.83 -16.65
C PHE A 305 3.28 13.84 -16.66
N GLN A 306 3.90 13.62 -15.50
CA GLN A 306 5.35 13.58 -15.33
C GLN A 306 5.89 12.16 -15.29
N ASP A 307 5.03 11.17 -15.00
CA ASP A 307 5.45 9.80 -14.80
C ASP A 307 5.88 9.13 -16.13
N PRO A 308 7.17 8.80 -16.30
CA PRO A 308 7.67 8.06 -17.47
C PRO A 308 7.25 6.59 -17.45
N ALA A 309 6.67 6.11 -16.34
CA ALA A 309 6.15 4.76 -16.24
C ALA A 309 4.84 4.58 -16.99
N LEU A 310 4.08 5.64 -17.25
CA LEU A 310 2.80 5.55 -17.94
C LEU A 310 3.00 5.62 -19.45
N VAL A 311 2.42 4.67 -20.19
CA VAL A 311 2.61 4.55 -21.66
C VAL A 311 1.29 4.51 -22.42
N HIS A 312 0.20 4.09 -21.78
CA HIS A 312 -1.14 4.05 -22.35
C HIS A 312 -2.07 5.04 -21.62
N LEU A 313 -3.02 5.58 -22.38
CA LEU A 313 -4.11 6.43 -21.90
C LEU A 313 -5.44 5.83 -22.38
N GLY A 314 -6.42 5.79 -21.49
CA GLY A 314 -7.83 5.74 -21.84
C GLY A 314 -8.50 7.01 -21.37
N ILE A 315 -9.28 7.68 -22.23
CA ILE A 315 -9.96 8.92 -21.85
C ILE A 315 -11.42 8.86 -22.29
N GLY A 316 -12.32 9.16 -21.37
CA GLY A 316 -13.75 9.14 -21.60
C GLY A 316 -14.40 10.43 -21.15
N ARG A 317 -15.39 10.87 -21.92
CA ARG A 317 -16.21 12.06 -21.63
C ARG A 317 -17.69 11.68 -21.69
N ALA A 318 -18.50 12.23 -20.80
CA ALA A 318 -19.95 12.18 -20.89
C ALA A 318 -20.58 13.47 -20.39
N ASP A 319 -21.60 13.96 -21.08
CA ASP A 319 -22.39 15.11 -20.62
C ASP A 319 -23.48 14.63 -19.65
N GLY A 320 -23.62 15.33 -18.52
CA GLY A 320 -24.60 15.09 -17.46
C GLY A 320 -25.98 15.59 -17.88
N PRO A 321 -26.95 14.70 -18.17
CA PRO A 321 -28.24 15.10 -18.72
C PRO A 321 -29.10 15.89 -17.71
N THR A 322 -28.86 15.70 -16.42
CA THR A 322 -29.62 16.32 -15.31
C THR A 322 -28.91 17.52 -14.70
N THR A 323 -27.58 17.52 -14.69
CA THR A 323 -26.76 18.56 -14.06
C THR A 323 -26.28 19.62 -15.06
N GLY A 324 -26.19 19.29 -16.35
CA GLY A 324 -25.57 20.14 -17.37
C GLY A 324 -24.04 20.18 -17.29
N ASP A 325 -23.45 19.41 -16.38
CA ASP A 325 -21.99 19.29 -16.21
C ASP A 325 -21.39 18.31 -17.22
N VAL A 326 -20.08 18.41 -17.45
CA VAL A 326 -19.31 17.45 -18.26
C VAL A 326 -18.43 16.62 -17.35
N TYR A 327 -18.52 15.30 -17.47
CA TYR A 327 -17.76 14.34 -16.67
C TYR A 327 -16.63 13.74 -17.51
N TRP A 328 -15.42 13.76 -16.96
CA TRP A 328 -14.23 13.16 -17.56
C TRP A 328 -13.69 12.04 -16.68
N THR A 329 -13.25 10.96 -17.34
CA THR A 329 -12.40 9.93 -16.74
C THR A 329 -11.15 9.81 -17.60
N ALA A 330 -9.96 9.91 -17.02
CA ALA A 330 -8.71 9.57 -17.69
C ALA A 330 -8.00 8.48 -16.89
N VAL A 331 -7.78 7.33 -17.51
CA VAL A 331 -7.05 6.20 -16.96
C VAL A 331 -5.69 6.11 -17.63
N TRP A 332 -4.65 6.19 -16.82
CA TRP A 332 -3.27 6.10 -17.26
C TRP A 332 -2.74 4.74 -16.86
N ALA A 333 -2.06 4.05 -17.76
CA ALA A 333 -1.51 2.77 -17.38
C ALA A 333 -0.25 2.38 -18.15
N ARG A 334 0.43 1.38 -17.60
CA ARG A 334 1.40 0.56 -18.31
C ARG A 334 0.91 -0.88 -18.28
N PRO A 335 0.95 -1.61 -19.41
CA PRO A 335 0.49 -2.98 -19.42
C PRO A 335 1.45 -3.87 -18.64
N PHE A 336 0.89 -4.90 -18.01
CA PHE A 336 1.65 -6.00 -17.47
C PHE A 336 2.40 -6.72 -18.60
N THR A 337 3.72 -6.77 -18.48
CA THR A 337 4.61 -7.53 -19.35
C THR A 337 5.72 -8.14 -18.50
N PRO A 338 6.23 -9.34 -18.84
CA PRO A 338 7.38 -9.91 -18.16
C PRO A 338 8.58 -8.95 -18.10
N ASP A 339 8.87 -8.26 -19.20
CA ASP A 339 9.94 -7.26 -19.26
C ASP A 339 9.66 -6.02 -18.40
N GLY A 340 8.40 -5.59 -18.32
CA GLY A 340 7.98 -4.49 -17.45
C GLY A 340 8.18 -4.82 -15.98
N LEU A 341 7.83 -6.03 -15.57
CA LEU A 341 8.03 -6.51 -14.20
C LEU A 341 9.52 -6.57 -13.83
N LEU A 342 10.37 -7.07 -14.74
CA LEU A 342 11.82 -7.09 -14.56
C LEU A 342 12.41 -5.68 -14.43
N ARG A 343 11.91 -4.70 -15.20
CA ARG A 343 12.34 -3.30 -15.10
C ARG A 343 11.95 -2.69 -13.74
N LEU A 344 10.72 -2.90 -13.28
CA LEU A 344 10.30 -2.43 -11.95
C LEU A 344 11.15 -3.01 -10.83
N ALA A 345 11.37 -4.34 -10.86
CA ALA A 345 12.23 -5.00 -9.89
C ALA A 345 13.65 -4.41 -9.90
N SER A 346 14.21 -4.17 -11.10
CA SER A 346 15.54 -3.57 -11.25
C SER A 346 15.60 -2.13 -10.72
N GLU A 347 14.56 -1.32 -10.93
CA GLU A 347 14.48 0.05 -10.44
C GLU A 347 14.38 0.10 -8.91
N VAL A 348 13.54 -0.76 -8.32
CA VAL A 348 13.47 -0.92 -6.86
C VAL A 348 14.83 -1.31 -6.28
N ILE A 349 15.54 -2.26 -6.90
CA ILE A 349 16.88 -2.67 -6.46
C ILE A 349 17.87 -1.51 -6.57
N ALA A 350 17.85 -0.75 -7.67
CA ALA A 350 18.72 0.40 -7.87
C ALA A 350 18.51 1.48 -6.79
N LEU A 351 17.25 1.82 -6.50
CA LEU A 351 16.88 2.78 -5.46
C LEU A 351 17.28 2.27 -4.07
N THR A 352 17.03 0.99 -3.77
CA THR A 352 17.46 0.35 -2.51
C THR A 352 18.98 0.40 -2.35
N ASN A 353 19.73 0.16 -3.42
CA ASN A 353 21.18 0.24 -3.41
C ASN A 353 21.70 1.69 -3.30
N ALA A 354 20.95 2.69 -3.76
CA ALA A 354 21.27 4.09 -3.53
C ALA A 354 21.18 4.45 -2.04
N GLU A 355 20.15 3.97 -1.33
CA GLU A 355 20.01 4.12 0.12
C GLU A 355 21.15 3.43 0.88
N ARG A 356 21.52 2.21 0.46
CA ARG A 356 22.68 1.50 1.04
C ARG A 356 23.99 2.23 0.78
N ALA A 357 24.19 2.77 -0.41
CA ALA A 357 25.38 3.56 -0.74
C ALA A 357 25.47 4.84 0.12
N ALA A 358 24.34 5.52 0.35
CA ALA A 358 24.28 6.67 1.27
C ALA A 358 24.67 6.29 2.71
N ALA A 359 24.35 5.05 3.12
CA ALA A 359 24.78 4.46 4.40
C ALA A 359 26.17 3.81 4.37
N ARG A 360 26.92 3.92 3.26
CA ARG A 360 28.26 3.32 3.05
C ARG A 360 28.29 1.79 3.13
N LEU A 361 27.19 1.14 2.73
CA LEU A 361 27.07 -0.31 2.65
C LEU A 361 27.31 -0.82 1.23
N ALA A 362 27.75 -2.08 1.12
CA ALA A 362 27.88 -2.76 -0.16
C ALA A 362 26.49 -2.92 -0.84
N PRO A 363 26.42 -2.80 -2.17
CA PRO A 363 25.17 -2.99 -2.90
C PRO A 363 24.71 -4.46 -2.82
N LEU A 364 23.40 -4.66 -2.79
CA LEU A 364 22.77 -5.97 -2.87
C LEU A 364 22.80 -6.46 -4.33
N ALA A 365 23.22 -7.71 -4.53
CA ALA A 365 23.20 -8.38 -5.82
C ALA A 365 21.80 -8.94 -6.12
N PRO A 366 21.26 -8.77 -7.33
CA PRO A 366 19.97 -9.35 -7.71
C PRO A 366 20.07 -10.90 -7.74
N ASP A 367 19.13 -11.57 -7.08
CA ASP A 367 19.00 -13.03 -7.06
C ASP A 367 17.66 -13.46 -7.68
N ARG A 368 17.72 -14.28 -8.73
CA ARG A 368 16.54 -14.75 -9.46
C ARG A 368 15.62 -15.65 -8.63
N ARG A 369 16.18 -16.40 -7.67
CA ARG A 369 15.43 -17.31 -6.79
C ARG A 369 14.69 -16.52 -5.72
N LEU A 370 15.35 -15.52 -5.13
CA LEU A 370 14.67 -14.58 -4.23
C LEU A 370 13.60 -13.77 -4.97
N THR A 371 13.86 -13.39 -6.23
CA THR A 371 12.88 -12.70 -7.08
C THR A 371 11.66 -13.57 -7.34
N ALA A 372 11.86 -14.86 -7.65
CA ALA A 372 10.76 -15.79 -7.84
C ALA A 372 9.92 -15.96 -6.55
N ALA A 373 10.56 -16.03 -5.38
CA ALA A 373 9.86 -16.10 -4.10
C ALA A 373 9.06 -14.82 -3.80
N ALA A 374 9.66 -13.65 -4.03
CA ALA A 374 9.01 -12.35 -3.83
C ALA A 374 7.82 -12.15 -4.78
N GLN A 375 7.97 -12.56 -6.05
CA GLN A 375 6.92 -12.46 -7.04
C GLN A 375 5.74 -13.37 -6.70
N ALA A 376 6.02 -14.64 -6.40
CA ALA A 376 4.99 -15.59 -6.00
C ALA A 376 4.17 -15.09 -4.81
N HIS A 377 4.82 -14.45 -3.83
CA HIS A 377 4.13 -13.87 -2.67
C HIS A 377 3.26 -12.67 -3.04
N SER A 378 3.74 -11.80 -3.93
CA SER A 378 2.96 -10.64 -4.39
C SER A 378 1.73 -11.08 -5.21
N ASP A 379 1.91 -12.06 -6.10
CA ASP A 379 0.83 -12.67 -6.88
C ASP A 379 -0.21 -13.31 -5.96
N ASP A 380 0.24 -13.97 -4.91
CA ASP A 380 -0.61 -14.65 -3.93
C ASP A 380 -1.42 -13.67 -3.08
N MET A 381 -0.78 -12.59 -2.59
CA MET A 381 -1.46 -11.48 -1.90
C MET A 381 -2.55 -10.84 -2.76
N VAL A 382 -2.30 -10.67 -4.06
CA VAL A 382 -3.32 -10.20 -5.01
C VAL A 382 -4.43 -11.24 -5.20
N ALA A 383 -4.07 -12.50 -5.50
CA ALA A 383 -5.02 -13.54 -5.86
C ALA A 383 -6.00 -13.87 -4.74
N ARG A 384 -5.56 -13.74 -3.49
CA ARG A 384 -6.33 -14.10 -2.29
C ARG A 384 -6.69 -12.93 -1.40
N ASP A 385 -6.44 -11.70 -1.87
CA ASP A 385 -6.80 -10.43 -1.23
C ASP A 385 -6.37 -10.36 0.25
N PHE A 386 -5.11 -10.70 0.53
CA PHE A 386 -4.52 -10.62 1.87
C PHE A 386 -3.23 -9.79 1.86
N TYR A 387 -2.83 -9.31 3.03
CA TYR A 387 -1.57 -8.58 3.24
C TYR A 387 -0.90 -9.09 4.52
N SER A 388 0.14 -9.90 4.35
CA SER A 388 0.85 -10.55 5.46
C SER A 388 2.18 -11.12 4.97
N HIS A 389 3.21 -11.11 5.82
CA HIS A 389 4.47 -11.82 5.59
C HIS A 389 4.27 -13.35 5.52
N THR A 390 3.28 -13.84 6.27
CA THR A 390 2.92 -15.26 6.36
C THR A 390 1.77 -15.55 5.40
N GLY A 391 1.97 -16.51 4.50
CA GLY A 391 0.89 -16.99 3.63
C GLY A 391 -0.22 -17.68 4.44
N PRO A 392 -1.47 -17.74 3.94
CA PRO A 392 -2.58 -18.41 4.61
C PRO A 392 -2.34 -19.87 5.01
N GLU A 393 -1.45 -20.57 4.32
CA GLU A 393 -1.00 -21.93 4.67
C GLU A 393 0.08 -21.97 5.78
N GLY A 394 0.47 -20.81 6.31
CA GLY A 394 1.52 -20.66 7.32
C GLY A 394 2.93 -20.52 6.77
N HIS A 395 3.11 -20.48 5.45
CA HIS A 395 4.44 -20.38 4.82
C HIS A 395 5.10 -19.02 5.09
N GLN A 396 6.31 -19.08 5.63
CA GLN A 396 7.13 -17.93 5.97
C GLN A 396 8.04 -17.52 4.81
N PRO A 397 8.65 -16.31 4.83
CA PRO A 397 9.52 -15.85 3.75
C PRO A 397 10.68 -16.81 3.43
N TRP A 398 11.29 -17.43 4.45
CA TRP A 398 12.35 -18.43 4.26
C TRP A 398 11.86 -19.73 3.63
N ASP A 399 10.62 -20.15 3.89
CA ASP A 399 10.04 -21.33 3.23
C ASP A 399 9.81 -21.07 1.75
N ARG A 400 9.32 -19.87 1.41
CA ARG A 400 9.15 -19.44 0.01
C ARG A 400 10.50 -19.34 -0.70
N ALA A 401 11.51 -18.73 -0.08
CA ALA A 401 12.86 -18.65 -0.62
C ALA A 401 13.47 -20.03 -0.86
N ARG A 402 13.33 -20.95 0.10
CA ARG A 402 13.80 -22.35 -0.02
C ARG A 402 13.06 -23.10 -1.12
N THR A 403 11.75 -22.93 -1.24
CA THR A 403 10.94 -23.54 -2.31
C THR A 403 11.36 -23.04 -3.68
N ALA A 404 11.74 -21.77 -3.80
CA ALA A 404 12.34 -21.20 -5.00
C ALA A 404 13.81 -21.63 -5.23
N GLY A 405 14.38 -22.46 -4.34
CA GLY A 405 15.73 -23.00 -4.45
C GLY A 405 16.84 -22.09 -3.92
N ALA A 406 16.52 -21.02 -3.20
CA ALA A 406 17.52 -20.13 -2.62
C ALA A 406 18.27 -20.82 -1.47
N THR A 407 19.59 -20.63 -1.38
CA THR A 407 20.46 -21.34 -0.41
C THR A 407 21.10 -20.39 0.62
N HIS A 408 20.49 -19.21 0.82
CA HIS A 408 20.95 -18.19 1.76
C HIS A 408 20.74 -18.63 3.20
N ARG A 409 21.68 -18.29 4.10
CA ARG A 409 21.66 -18.64 5.53
C ARG A 409 20.71 -17.77 6.34
N GLY A 410 20.49 -16.53 5.88
CA GLY A 410 19.54 -15.60 6.47
C GLY A 410 18.61 -15.06 5.38
N ILE A 411 17.32 -14.96 5.71
CA ILE A 411 16.29 -14.39 4.86
C ILE A 411 15.60 -13.25 5.63
N GLY A 412 15.43 -12.12 4.96
CA GLY A 412 14.59 -11.01 5.44
C GLY A 412 13.54 -10.66 4.40
N GLU A 413 12.46 -10.00 4.81
CA GLU A 413 11.42 -9.55 3.89
C GLU A 413 10.89 -8.16 4.28
N ASN A 414 10.62 -7.34 3.27
CA ASN A 414 9.74 -6.18 3.40
C ASN A 414 8.56 -6.38 2.44
N ILE A 415 7.34 -6.06 2.89
CA ILE A 415 6.15 -6.02 2.04
C ILE A 415 5.55 -4.61 2.05
N ALA A 416 4.86 -4.23 0.99
CA ALA A 416 4.11 -2.98 0.93
C ALA A 416 2.91 -3.13 0.00
N CYS A 417 1.89 -2.31 0.20
CA CYS A 417 0.74 -2.23 -0.68
C CYS A 417 0.30 -0.78 -0.89
N GLY A 418 -0.32 -0.51 -2.05
CA GLY A 418 -0.86 0.80 -2.41
C GLY A 418 0.12 1.76 -3.10
N GLN A 419 1.45 1.57 -2.97
CA GLN A 419 2.40 2.43 -3.68
C GLN A 419 2.37 2.20 -5.19
N ARG A 420 2.45 3.28 -5.94
CA ARG A 420 2.24 3.28 -7.40
C ARG A 420 3.53 3.22 -8.19
N SER A 421 4.68 3.43 -7.54
CA SER A 421 5.99 3.47 -8.19
C SER A 421 7.12 2.88 -7.34
N PRO A 422 8.23 2.44 -7.97
CA PRO A 422 9.46 2.05 -7.28
C PRO A 422 9.98 3.10 -6.28
N ALA A 423 9.94 4.38 -6.67
CA ALA A 423 10.39 5.47 -5.82
C ALA A 423 9.51 5.66 -4.58
N GLU A 424 8.19 5.54 -4.75
CA GLU A 424 7.23 5.65 -3.65
C GLU A 424 7.37 4.48 -2.67
N VAL A 425 7.51 3.25 -3.16
CA VAL A 425 7.64 2.07 -2.29
C VAL A 425 8.97 2.04 -1.54
N VAL A 426 10.09 2.37 -2.18
CA VAL A 426 11.40 2.43 -1.50
C VAL A 426 11.41 3.54 -0.46
N ARG A 427 10.83 4.71 -0.76
CA ARG A 427 10.65 5.77 0.22
C ARG A 427 9.78 5.33 1.39
N GLY A 428 8.67 4.64 1.11
CA GLY A 428 7.79 4.06 2.12
C GLY A 428 8.53 3.09 3.05
N TRP A 429 9.36 2.19 2.50
CA TRP A 429 10.22 1.31 3.29
C TRP A 429 11.28 2.08 4.09
N MET A 430 11.93 3.10 3.52
CA MET A 430 12.93 3.89 4.24
C MET A 430 12.34 4.75 5.38
N ASN A 431 11.06 5.11 5.27
CA ASN A 431 10.32 5.81 6.31
C ASN A 431 9.78 4.86 7.40
N SER A 432 9.73 3.55 7.13
CA SER A 432 9.40 2.53 8.12
C SER A 432 10.68 1.99 8.77
N PRO A 433 10.88 2.16 10.09
CA PRO A 433 12.08 1.71 10.79
C PRO A 433 12.40 0.22 10.60
N GLY A 434 11.39 -0.66 10.65
CA GLY A 434 11.57 -2.10 10.47
C GLY A 434 12.02 -2.45 9.06
N HIS A 435 11.35 -1.85 8.05
CA HIS A 435 11.73 -2.05 6.66
C HIS A 435 13.10 -1.47 6.33
N ARG A 436 13.40 -0.27 6.87
CA ARG A 436 14.71 0.40 6.77
C ARG A 436 15.82 -0.45 7.39
N ALA A 437 15.58 -1.08 8.54
CA ALA A 437 16.55 -1.95 9.20
C ALA A 437 16.94 -3.12 8.28
N ASN A 438 15.98 -3.73 7.59
CA ASN A 438 16.25 -4.76 6.59
C ASN A 438 17.07 -4.20 5.40
N ILE A 439 16.68 -3.05 4.83
CA ILE A 439 17.40 -2.42 3.71
C ILE A 439 18.87 -2.14 4.08
N LEU A 440 19.11 -1.67 5.31
CA LEU A 440 20.43 -1.25 5.79
C LEU A 440 21.18 -2.35 6.54
N LYS A 441 20.67 -3.59 6.58
CA LYS A 441 21.36 -4.69 7.25
C LYS A 441 22.65 -5.06 6.48
N PRO A 442 23.84 -4.98 7.10
CA PRO A 442 25.10 -5.26 6.41
C PRO A 442 25.24 -6.70 5.93
N ASP A 443 24.68 -7.66 6.68
CA ASP A 443 24.79 -9.10 6.39
C ASP A 443 24.01 -9.52 5.14
N PHE A 444 23.02 -8.72 4.72
CA PHE A 444 22.33 -8.97 3.46
C PHE A 444 23.21 -8.56 2.29
N THR A 445 23.33 -9.48 1.35
CA THR A 445 24.19 -9.38 0.16
C THR A 445 23.40 -9.58 -1.13
N HIS A 446 22.23 -10.20 -1.05
CA HIS A 446 21.37 -10.49 -2.20
C HIS A 446 19.96 -9.96 -1.98
N ILE A 447 19.26 -9.66 -3.08
CA ILE A 447 17.88 -9.16 -3.08
C ILE A 447 17.08 -9.75 -4.24
N GLY A 448 15.80 -10.03 -3.99
CA GLY A 448 14.78 -10.25 -5.01
C GLY A 448 13.58 -9.34 -4.78
N VAL A 449 12.91 -8.94 -5.85
CA VAL A 449 11.75 -8.03 -5.79
C VAL A 449 10.57 -8.62 -6.55
N GLY A 450 9.40 -8.61 -5.93
CA GLY A 450 8.12 -8.97 -6.53
C GLY A 450 7.17 -7.78 -6.59
N HIS A 451 6.31 -7.77 -7.61
CA HIS A 451 5.25 -6.78 -7.75
C HIS A 451 4.01 -7.41 -8.39
N ALA A 452 2.84 -7.16 -7.83
CA ALA A 452 1.57 -7.54 -8.42
C ALA A 452 0.53 -6.43 -8.24
N ALA A 453 -0.37 -6.30 -9.20
CA ALA A 453 -1.48 -5.34 -9.15
C ALA A 453 -2.79 -6.09 -9.34
N GLY A 454 -3.84 -5.70 -8.60
CA GLY A 454 -5.19 -6.20 -8.89
C GLY A 454 -6.15 -6.48 -7.76
N SER A 455 -5.80 -6.15 -6.51
CA SER A 455 -6.72 -6.28 -5.38
C SER A 455 -7.35 -4.94 -4.99
N ARG A 456 -8.13 -4.92 -3.91
CA ARG A 456 -8.68 -3.70 -3.30
C ARG A 456 -7.59 -2.74 -2.80
N ALA A 457 -6.40 -3.25 -2.46
CA ALA A 457 -5.24 -2.46 -2.06
C ALA A 457 -4.47 -1.84 -3.25
N GLY A 458 -4.86 -2.15 -4.49
CA GLY A 458 -4.27 -1.61 -5.71
C GLY A 458 -3.04 -2.39 -6.17
N THR A 459 -1.94 -2.27 -5.43
CA THR A 459 -0.63 -2.89 -5.74
C THR A 459 -0.06 -3.58 -4.51
N TYR A 460 0.80 -4.57 -4.73
CA TYR A 460 1.62 -5.22 -3.72
C TYR A 460 3.06 -5.29 -4.19
N TRP A 461 3.96 -5.08 -3.25
CA TRP A 461 5.40 -5.12 -3.43
C TRP A 461 6.01 -6.01 -2.37
N THR A 462 7.01 -6.80 -2.75
CA THR A 462 7.77 -7.64 -1.83
C THR A 462 9.27 -7.49 -2.12
N GLN A 463 10.09 -7.22 -1.11
CA GLN A 463 11.55 -7.37 -1.15
C GLN A 463 11.94 -8.57 -0.31
N VAL A 464 12.69 -9.51 -0.87
CA VAL A 464 13.29 -10.62 -0.13
C VAL A 464 14.80 -10.49 -0.17
N TYR A 465 15.44 -10.52 0.99
CA TYR A 465 16.89 -10.41 1.14
C TYR A 465 17.53 -11.76 1.45
N GLY A 466 18.79 -11.93 1.03
CA GLY A 466 19.60 -13.10 1.32
C GLY A 466 20.95 -12.73 1.95
N ALA A 467 21.32 -13.44 3.01
CA ALA A 467 22.66 -13.45 3.59
C ALA A 467 23.38 -14.77 3.24
N VAL A 468 24.65 -14.71 2.84
CA VAL A 468 25.45 -15.87 2.41
C VAL A 468 26.06 -16.62 3.58
#